data_AF-A0A060CBM1-F1
#
_entry.id   AF-A0A060CBM1-F1
#
_cell.length_a   1.000
_cell.length_b   1.000
_cell.length_c   1.000
_cell.angle_alpha   90.00
_cell.angle_beta   90.00
_cell.angle_gamma   90.00
#
_symmetry.space_group_name_H-M   'P 1'
#
loop_
_entity.id
_entity.type
_entity.pdbx_description
1 polymer ?
#
loop_
_entity_poly.entity_id
_entity_poly.type
_entity_poly.pdbx_seq_one_letter_code
_entity_poly.pdbx_strand_id
1 'polypeptide(L)'
;ALSAHPRIGEKPVGQQAHAALSRQEQGDVDDRDARLTQALLAGNARYEARFGRVFLIRAKGRSGEAILQALSRRLHNSDSEEVQEALAQLREITLLRLQGVIGE
;
A
#
# COMPACT_ATOMS: atom_id res chain seq x y z
N ALA A 1 -11.81 7.26 -2.18
CA ALA A 1 -10.37 7.00 -2.37
C ALA A 1 -9.97 5.66 -1.76
N LEU A 2 -9.91 5.51 -0.42
CA LEU A 2 -9.43 4.29 0.26
C LEU A 2 -10.19 2.99 -0.08
N SER A 3 -11.51 3.06 -0.26
CA SER A 3 -12.34 1.86 -0.51
C SER A 3 -12.09 1.19 -1.87
N ALA A 4 -11.38 1.85 -2.79
CA ALA A 4 -11.03 1.32 -4.11
C ALA A 4 -9.51 1.07 -4.26
N HIS A 5 -8.73 1.21 -3.18
CA HIS A 5 -7.30 0.92 -3.22
C HIS A 5 -7.05 -0.59 -3.13
N PRO A 6 -6.30 -1.18 -4.08
CA PRO A 6 -5.84 -2.56 -3.96
C PRO A 6 -4.95 -2.73 -2.72
N ARG A 7 -5.01 -3.91 -2.09
CA ARG A 7 -4.12 -4.26 -0.99
C ARG A 7 -2.68 -4.40 -1.50
N ILE A 8 -1.72 -4.13 -0.63
CA ILE A 8 -0.31 -4.41 -0.94
C ILE A 8 -0.07 -5.93 -0.90
N GLY A 9 0.59 -6.46 -1.92
CA GLY A 9 0.86 -7.89 -2.08
C GLY A 9 -0.27 -8.65 -2.79
N GLU A 10 -1.39 -8.00 -3.09
CA GLU A 10 -2.42 -8.56 -3.96
C GLU A 10 -2.27 -7.98 -5.37
N LYS A 11 -2.23 -8.85 -6.39
CA LYS A 11 -2.26 -8.40 -7.79
C LYS A 11 -3.67 -7.84 -8.08
N PRO A 12 -3.81 -6.54 -8.38
CA PRO A 12 -5.12 -6.00 -8.74
C PRO A 12 -5.59 -6.66 -10.03
N VAL A 13 -6.75 -7.31 -9.96
CA VAL A 13 -7.40 -7.96 -11.10
C VAL A 13 -8.11 -6.91 -11.96
N GLY A 14 -7.85 -6.91 -13.26
CA GLY A 14 -8.51 -6.03 -14.24
C GLY A 14 -7.59 -5.06 -14.98
N GLN A 15 -8.13 -4.52 -16.08
CA GLN A 15 -7.43 -3.61 -17.01
C GLN A 15 -7.69 -2.12 -16.75
N GLN A 16 -8.46 -1.78 -15.71
CA GLN A 16 -8.75 -0.38 -15.37
C GLN A 16 -7.46 0.36 -15.02
N ALA A 17 -7.38 1.66 -15.34
CA ALA A 17 -6.19 2.49 -15.11
C ALA A 17 -5.67 2.42 -13.66
N HIS A 18 -6.57 2.31 -12.68
CA HIS A 18 -6.21 2.12 -11.26
C HIS A 18 -5.46 0.81 -10.98
N ALA A 19 -5.81 -0.28 -11.65
CA ALA A 19 -5.14 -1.56 -11.51
C ALA A 19 -3.74 -1.52 -12.15
N ALA A 20 -3.58 -0.86 -13.30
CA ALA A 20 -2.29 -0.68 -13.95
C ALA A 20 -1.31 0.16 -13.10
N LEU A 21 -1.77 1.31 -12.59
CA LEU A 21 -0.97 2.16 -11.71
C LEU A 21 -0.57 1.42 -10.43
N SER A 22 -1.48 0.66 -9.82
CA SER A 22 -1.16 -0.12 -8.62
C SER A 22 -0.13 -1.22 -8.89
N ARG A 23 -0.15 -1.88 -10.06
CA ARG A 23 0.89 -2.86 -10.43
C ARG A 23 2.25 -2.20 -10.59
N GLN A 24 2.30 -1.04 -11.24
CA GLN A 24 3.54 -0.28 -11.40
C GLN A 24 4.08 0.21 -10.05
N GLU A 25 3.21 0.68 -9.16
CA GLU A 25 3.57 1.13 -7.82
C GLU A 25 4.14 0.00 -6.95
N GLN A 26 3.65 -1.23 -7.12
CA GLN A 26 4.09 -2.40 -6.35
C GLN A 26 5.19 -3.23 -7.04
N GLY A 27 5.80 -2.73 -8.12
CA GLY A 27 6.77 -3.50 -8.92
C GLY A 27 8.02 -3.97 -8.16
N ASP A 28 8.38 -3.29 -7.07
CA ASP A 28 9.54 -3.62 -6.22
C ASP A 28 9.19 -4.56 -5.05
N VAL A 29 7.92 -4.97 -4.93
CA VAL A 29 7.47 -5.96 -3.95
C VAL A 29 7.71 -7.35 -4.54
N ASP A 30 8.73 -8.06 -4.05
CA ASP A 30 9.05 -9.40 -4.54
C ASP A 30 7.95 -10.40 -4.15
N ASP A 31 7.11 -10.74 -5.11
CA ASP A 31 5.99 -11.68 -4.96
C ASP A 31 6.42 -13.15 -5.01
N ARG A 32 7.71 -13.41 -5.24
CA ARG A 32 8.27 -14.77 -5.27
C ARG A 32 8.71 -15.26 -3.89
N ASP A 33 8.87 -14.36 -2.92
CA ASP A 33 9.05 -14.75 -1.52
C ASP A 33 7.71 -15.09 -0.88
N ALA A 34 7.43 -16.38 -0.78
CA ALA A 34 6.20 -16.90 -0.18
C ALA A 34 6.05 -16.50 1.30
N ARG A 35 7.15 -16.38 2.06
CA ARG A 35 7.10 -15.98 3.47
C ARG A 35 6.73 -14.51 3.59
N LEU A 36 7.36 -13.66 2.79
CA LEU A 36 7.05 -12.24 2.74
C LEU A 36 5.60 -11.99 2.33
N THR A 37 5.14 -12.69 1.29
CA THR A 37 3.75 -12.61 0.81
C THR A 37 2.76 -13.01 1.91
N GLN A 38 3.00 -14.13 2.60
CA GLN A 38 2.14 -14.57 3.70
C GLN A 38 2.15 -13.58 4.87
N ALA A 39 3.30 -12.99 5.20
CA ALA A 39 3.43 -12.00 6.25
C ALA A 39 2.68 -10.69 5.92
N LEU A 40 2.76 -10.23 4.67
CA LEU A 40 1.99 -9.07 4.19
C LEU A 40 0.49 -9.35 4.23
N LEU A 41 0.04 -10.53 3.79
CA LEU A 41 -1.37 -10.91 3.83
C LEU A 41 -1.91 -10.93 5.26
N ALA A 42 -1.19 -11.58 6.18
CA ALA A 42 -1.57 -11.62 7.60
C ALA A 42 -1.54 -10.22 8.24
N GLY A 43 -0.54 -9.40 7.89
CA GLY A 43 -0.43 -8.03 8.36
C GLY A 43 -1.58 -7.14 7.89
N ASN A 44 -1.96 -7.22 6.62
CA ASN A 44 -3.09 -6.48 6.05
C ASN A 44 -4.40 -6.86 6.76
N ALA A 45 -4.65 -8.15 6.99
CA ALA A 45 -5.83 -8.62 7.71
C ALA A 45 -5.89 -8.07 9.15
N ARG A 46 -4.76 -8.09 9.87
CA ARG A 46 -4.66 -7.49 11.22
C ARG A 46 -4.91 -5.99 11.20
N TYR A 47 -4.39 -5.29 10.19
CA TYR A 47 -4.54 -3.86 10.06
C TYR A 47 -6.00 -3.48 9.78
N GLU A 48 -6.67 -4.19 8.87
CA GLU A 48 -8.10 -3.99 8.58
C GLU A 48 -8.97 -4.27 9.80
N ALA A 49 -8.66 -5.33 10.56
CA ALA A 49 -9.37 -5.64 11.80
C ALA A 49 -9.21 -4.55 12.88
N ARG A 50 -8.02 -3.93 12.98
CA ARG A 50 -7.76 -2.87 13.97
C ARG A 50 -8.36 -1.53 13.58
N PHE A 51 -8.20 -1.13 12.32
CA PHE A 51 -8.46 0.24 11.87
C PHE A 51 -9.67 0.39 10.95
N GLY A 52 -10.32 -0.71 10.55
CA GLY A 52 -11.52 -0.70 9.72
C GLY A 52 -11.32 -0.17 8.29
N ARG A 53 -10.08 -0.20 7.78
CA ARG A 53 -9.70 0.29 6.44
C ARG A 53 -8.48 -0.45 5.91
N VAL A 54 -8.30 -0.43 4.59
CA VAL A 54 -7.10 -1.00 3.94
C VAL A 54 -5.83 -0.28 4.39
N PHE A 55 -4.73 -1.02 4.46
CA PHE A 55 -3.42 -0.44 4.70
C PHE A 55 -2.94 0.33 3.47
N LEU A 56 -2.63 1.62 3.65
CA LEU A 56 -2.17 2.49 2.57
C LEU A 56 -0.72 2.92 2.78
N ILE A 57 0.12 2.71 1.77
CA ILE A 57 1.52 3.13 1.76
C ILE A 57 1.97 3.42 0.32
N ARG A 58 2.83 4.43 0.11
CA ARG A 58 3.46 4.67 -1.20
C ARG A 58 4.42 3.52 -1.53
N ALA A 59 4.04 2.65 -2.45
CA ALA A 59 4.82 1.44 -2.72
C ALA A 59 6.05 1.71 -3.63
N LYS A 60 5.94 2.64 -4.60
CA LYS A 60 7.00 2.91 -5.59
C LYS A 60 8.36 3.12 -4.92
N GLY A 61 9.37 2.30 -5.24
CA GLY A 61 10.72 2.41 -4.67
C GLY A 61 10.88 1.87 -3.25
N ARG A 62 9.92 1.08 -2.72
CA ARG A 62 10.04 0.38 -1.43
C ARG A 62 10.06 -1.12 -1.66
N SER A 63 10.99 -1.82 -1.01
CA SER A 63 10.96 -3.29 -0.96
C SER A 63 9.76 -3.79 -0.17
N GLY A 64 9.31 -5.01 -0.44
CA GLY A 64 8.22 -5.62 0.34
C GLY A 64 8.55 -5.74 1.83
N GLU A 65 9.82 -5.97 2.20
CA GLU A 65 10.28 -6.01 3.59
C GLU A 65 10.14 -4.65 4.28
N ALA A 66 10.50 -3.56 3.61
CA ALA A 66 10.33 -2.20 4.13
C ALA A 66 8.84 -1.89 4.33
N ILE A 67 7.97 -2.38 3.44
CA ILE A 67 6.53 -2.26 3.59
C ILE A 67 6.03 -3.08 4.79
N LEU A 68 6.48 -4.32 4.95
CA LEU A 68 6.11 -5.18 6.08
C LEU A 68 6.55 -4.57 7.43
N GLN A 69 7.74 -3.97 7.48
CA GLN A 69 8.21 -3.24 8.66
C GLN A 69 7.33 -2.03 8.97
N ALA A 70 6.98 -1.23 7.96
CA ALA A 70 6.08 -0.10 8.12
C ALA A 70 4.69 -0.52 8.60
N LEU A 71 4.13 -1.59 8.02
CA LEU A 71 2.86 -2.20 8.44
C LEU A 71 2.91 -2.64 9.90
N SER A 72 3.98 -3.36 10.28
CA SER A 72 4.17 -3.85 11.65
C SER A 72 4.31 -2.72 12.66
N ARG A 73 5.03 -1.65 12.33
CA ARG A 73 5.12 -0.44 13.18
C ARG A 73 3.76 0.22 13.34
N ARG A 74 3.06 0.47 12.23
CA ARG A 74 1.78 1.21 12.20
C ARG A 74 0.64 0.50 12.91
N LEU A 75 0.69 -0.82 13.04
CA LEU A 75 -0.23 -1.57 13.91
C LEU A 75 -0.19 -1.14 15.39
N HIS A 76 0.89 -0.47 15.83
CA HIS A 76 1.03 0.04 17.19
C HIS A 76 0.62 1.51 17.34
N ASN A 77 0.30 2.20 16.23
CA ASN A 77 -0.17 3.57 16.27
C ASN A 77 -1.52 3.67 17.02
N SER A 78 -1.76 4.83 17.62
CA SER A 78 -3.11 5.28 17.95
C SER A 78 -3.90 5.60 16.67
N ASP A 79 -5.23 5.70 16.80
CA ASP A 79 -6.09 5.98 15.64
C ASP A 79 -5.78 7.34 15.00
N SER A 80 -5.46 8.36 15.80
CA SER A 80 -5.14 9.70 15.29
C SER A 80 -3.81 9.71 14.53
N GLU A 81 -2.77 9.07 15.09
CA GLU A 81 -1.47 8.91 14.44
C GLU A 81 -1.61 8.18 13.11
N GLU A 82 -2.38 7.09 13.10
CA GLU A 82 -2.58 6.30 11.88
C GLU A 82 -3.35 7.07 10.81
N VAL A 83 -4.37 7.85 11.18
CA VAL A 83 -5.08 8.70 10.23
C VAL A 83 -4.14 9.74 9.61
N GLN A 84 -3.29 10.39 10.41
CA GLN A 84 -2.33 11.36 9.89
C GLN A 84 -1.32 10.72 8.94
N GLU A 85 -0.78 9.56 9.32
CA GLU A 85 0.21 8.85 8.51
C GLU A 85 -0.41 8.33 7.20
N ALA A 86 -1.60 7.74 7.26
CA ALA A 86 -2.32 7.29 6.06
C ALA A 86 -2.62 8.43 5.10
N LEU A 87 -3.00 9.62 5.60
CA LEU A 87 -3.22 10.81 4.77
C LEU A 87 -1.92 11.32 4.14
N ALA A 88 -0.79 11.26 4.86
CA ALA A 88 0.51 11.60 4.27
C ALA A 88 0.87 10.64 3.13
N GLN A 89 0.67 9.34 3.33
CA GLN A 89 0.88 8.34 2.28
C GLN A 89 -0.04 8.55 1.06
N LEU A 90 -1.31 8.90 1.28
CA LEU A 90 -2.24 9.21 0.20
C LEU A 90 -1.78 10.42 -0.63
N ARG A 91 -1.27 11.47 0.02
CA ARG A 91 -0.72 12.65 -0.66
C ARG A 91 0.48 12.28 -1.53
N GLU A 92 1.42 11.50 -1.01
CA GLU A 92 2.58 11.01 -1.79
C GLU A 92 2.13 10.25 -3.04
N ILE A 93 1.21 9.29 -2.90
CA ILE A 93 0.69 8.49 -4.02
C ILE A 93 0.03 9.40 -5.07
N THR A 94 -0.80 10.35 -4.61
CA THR A 94 -1.52 11.28 -5.49
C THR A 94 -0.55 12.15 -6.29
N LEU A 95 0.48 12.70 -5.64
CA LEU A 95 1.50 13.51 -6.30
C LEU A 95 2.29 12.71 -7.34
N LEU A 96 2.71 11.48 -7.01
CA LEU A 96 3.42 10.62 -7.96
C LEU A 96 2.58 10.26 -9.18
N ARG A 97 1.28 10.01 -8.99
CA ARG A 97 0.35 9.76 -10.10
C ARG A 97 0.16 11.00 -10.96
N LEU A 98 0.00 12.17 -10.33
CA LEU A 98 -0.15 13.44 -11.04
C LEU A 98 1.08 13.76 -11.88
N GLN A 99 2.28 13.57 -11.32
CA GLN A 99 3.55 13.74 -12.04
C GLN A 99 3.65 12.82 -13.25
N GLY A 100 3.18 11.58 -13.16
CA GLY A 100 3.15 10.64 -14.29
C GLY A 100 2.12 10.96 -15.38
N VAL A 101 1.20 11.91 -15.14
CA VAL A 101 0.17 12.34 -16.10
C VAL A 101 0.47 13.73 -16.68
N ILE A 102 1.08 14.61 -15.89
CA ILE A 102 1.38 16.01 -16.28
C ILE A 102 2.84 16.18 -16.77
N GLY A 103 3.72 15.21 -16.53
CA GLY A 103 5.11 15.25 -17.00
C GLY A 103 5.27 14.87 -18.49
N GLU A 104 6.07 15.66 -19.21
CA GLU A 104 6.55 15.44 -20.60
C GLU A 104 7.22 14.08 -20.82
#